data_AF-A0A7Y3GV43-F1
#
_entry.id   AF-A0A7Y3GV43-F1
#
_cell.length_a   1.000
_cell.length_b   1.000
_cell.length_c   1.000
_cell.angle_alpha   90.00
_cell.angle_beta   90.00
_cell.angle_gamma   90.00
#
_symmetry.space_group_name_H-M   'P 1'
#
loop_
_entity.id
_entity.type
_entity.pdbx_description
1 polymer ?
#
loop_
_entity_poly.entity_id
_entity_poly.type
_entity_poly.pdbx_seq_one_letter_code
_entity_poly.pdbx_strand_id
1 'polypeptide(L)'
;ISKDLSFPLIVKSLEEEASLGISQASVVRSPAKLEERVAFVHEHIGDAIAEEYVEGRELTVSILGNRRLTVFPPWELSFRNLPKSNEPIATEKVKWDLAYQKKLGVDTGPADLSSELQRRISGTARRLYRAFGLSGYARADLRLTPEGRVYVIEVNATPDISLDEDFALSAAHAGMDYAVLVQRILNLARRYQPDWKRANA
;
A
#
# COMPACT_ATOMS: atom_id res chain seq x y z
N ILE A 1 -16.00 -18.49 9.84
CA ILE A 1 -15.96 -17.14 9.22
C ILE A 1 -16.89 -16.25 10.02
N SER A 2 -16.49 -15.03 10.38
CA SER A 2 -17.41 -14.08 11.03
C SER A 2 -18.68 -13.92 10.20
N LYS A 3 -19.85 -13.76 10.83
CA LYS A 3 -21.11 -13.50 10.12
C LYS A 3 -21.11 -12.15 9.38
N ASP A 4 -20.12 -11.31 9.67
CA ASP A 4 -20.03 -9.94 9.17
C ASP A 4 -19.16 -9.82 7.90
N LEU A 5 -18.51 -10.91 7.45
CA LEU A 5 -17.67 -10.88 6.24
C LEU A 5 -18.45 -11.34 5.02
N SER A 6 -18.44 -10.52 3.97
CA SER A 6 -19.06 -10.79 2.68
C SER A 6 -18.03 -11.14 1.62
N PHE A 7 -18.34 -12.14 0.79
CA PHE A 7 -17.51 -12.43 -0.39
C PHE A 7 -17.67 -11.33 -1.46
N PRO A 8 -16.65 -11.07 -2.29
CA PRO A 8 -15.33 -11.72 -2.31
C PRO A 8 -14.45 -11.36 -1.10
N LEU A 9 -13.61 -12.32 -0.70
CA LEU A 9 -12.58 -12.12 0.31
C LEU A 9 -11.20 -12.19 -0.34
N ILE A 10 -10.21 -11.52 0.25
CA ILE A 10 -8.80 -11.70 -0.09
C ILE A 10 -8.09 -12.42 1.06
N VAL A 11 -7.35 -13.48 0.73
CA VAL A 11 -6.57 -14.28 1.69
C VAL A 11 -5.09 -14.05 1.44
N LYS A 12 -4.38 -13.58 2.46
CA LYS A 12 -2.94 -13.27 2.43
C LYS A 12 -2.27 -13.80 3.70
N SER A 13 -0.93 -13.82 3.70
CA SER A 13 -0.18 -14.04 4.94
C SER A 13 -0.36 -12.86 5.88
N LEU A 14 -0.42 -13.13 7.18
CA LEU A 14 -0.48 -12.14 8.25
C LEU A 14 0.88 -11.46 8.45
N GLU A 15 1.97 -12.12 8.11
CA GLU A 15 3.33 -11.73 8.47
C GLU A 15 4.18 -11.30 7.28
N GLU A 16 3.84 -11.75 6.08
CA GLU A 16 4.66 -11.50 4.89
C GLU A 16 4.32 -10.18 4.19
N GLU A 17 5.34 -9.61 3.55
CA GLU A 17 5.26 -8.37 2.79
C GLU A 17 5.49 -8.61 1.29
N ALA A 18 5.66 -7.54 0.50
CA ALA A 18 6.06 -7.65 -0.92
C ALA A 18 5.12 -8.51 -1.80
N SER A 19 3.88 -8.69 -1.37
CA SER A 19 2.87 -9.55 -2.00
C SER A 19 3.28 -11.02 -2.11
N LEU A 20 4.21 -11.49 -1.27
CA LEU A 20 4.67 -12.87 -1.29
C LEU A 20 3.47 -13.82 -1.14
N GLY A 21 3.38 -14.77 -2.07
CA GLY A 21 2.29 -15.72 -2.15
C GLY A 21 0.97 -15.16 -2.67
N ILE A 22 0.76 -13.83 -2.76
CA ILE A 22 -0.49 -13.25 -3.28
C ILE A 22 -0.59 -13.50 -4.79
N SER A 23 -1.71 -14.07 -5.19
CA SER A 23 -2.06 -14.40 -6.57
C SER A 23 -3.55 -14.15 -6.83
N GLN A 24 -4.00 -14.34 -8.07
CA GLN A 24 -5.43 -14.27 -8.40
C GLN A 24 -6.27 -15.28 -7.60
N ALA A 25 -5.69 -16.42 -7.20
CA ALA A 25 -6.36 -17.39 -6.31
C ALA A 25 -6.52 -16.90 -4.86
N SER A 26 -5.90 -15.77 -4.51
CA SER A 26 -6.06 -15.13 -3.21
C SER A 26 -7.41 -14.44 -3.07
N VAL A 27 -8.05 -14.06 -4.18
CA VAL A 27 -9.40 -13.50 -4.16
C VAL A 27 -10.41 -14.65 -4.30
N VAL A 28 -11.04 -14.99 -3.19
CA VAL A 28 -11.93 -16.14 -3.04
C VAL A 28 -13.39 -15.67 -3.01
N ARG A 29 -14.28 -16.48 -3.57
CA ARG A 29 -15.72 -16.17 -3.72
C ARG A 29 -16.65 -17.19 -3.08
N SER A 30 -16.10 -18.19 -2.40
CA SER A 30 -16.88 -19.24 -1.74
C SER A 30 -16.15 -19.77 -0.50
N PRO A 31 -16.88 -20.35 0.47
CA PRO A 31 -16.28 -20.98 1.63
C PRO A 31 -15.26 -22.06 1.28
N ALA A 32 -15.53 -22.89 0.27
CA ALA A 32 -14.61 -23.93 -0.17
C ALA A 32 -13.29 -23.36 -0.71
N LYS A 33 -13.35 -22.27 -1.50
CA LYS A 33 -12.14 -21.60 -2.00
C LYS A 33 -11.38 -20.87 -0.90
N LEU A 34 -12.09 -20.33 0.09
CA LEU A 34 -11.46 -19.75 1.28
C LEU A 34 -10.67 -20.82 2.04
N GLU A 35 -11.27 -21.97 2.33
CA GLU A 35 -10.61 -23.07 3.05
C GLU A 35 -9.36 -23.57 2.32
N GLU A 36 -9.47 -23.83 1.01
CA GLU A 36 -8.35 -24.21 0.14
C GLU A 36 -7.21 -23.19 0.21
N ARG A 37 -7.55 -21.90 0.12
CA ARG A 37 -6.55 -20.84 0.09
C ARG A 37 -5.89 -20.60 1.44
N VAL A 38 -6.65 -20.68 2.53
CA VAL A 38 -6.14 -20.58 3.91
C VAL A 38 -5.19 -21.73 4.20
N ALA A 39 -5.56 -22.97 3.83
CA ALA A 39 -4.70 -24.13 4.00
C ALA A 39 -3.37 -23.97 3.24
N PHE A 40 -3.42 -23.51 1.98
CA PHE A 40 -2.23 -23.23 1.19
C PHE A 40 -1.29 -22.23 1.89
N VAL A 41 -1.82 -21.12 2.41
CA VAL A 41 -1.02 -20.09 3.08
C VAL A 41 -0.36 -20.66 4.36
N HIS A 42 -1.12 -21.37 5.20
CA HIS A 42 -0.57 -22.03 6.39
C HIS A 42 0.51 -23.08 6.11
N GLU A 43 0.36 -23.85 5.03
CA GLU A 43 1.30 -24.91 4.70
C GLU A 43 2.61 -24.37 4.08
N HIS A 44 2.54 -23.29 3.30
CA HIS A 44 3.65 -22.87 2.44
C HIS A 44 4.26 -21.51 2.79
N ILE A 45 3.55 -20.66 3.53
CA ILE A 45 3.93 -19.25 3.69
C ILE A 45 3.98 -18.87 5.17
N GLY A 46 2.89 -19.04 5.92
CA GLY A 46 2.76 -18.59 7.31
C GLY A 46 1.31 -18.49 7.75
N ASP A 47 1.01 -17.71 8.78
CA ASP A 47 -0.37 -17.56 9.25
C ASP A 47 -1.25 -16.80 8.25
N ALA A 48 -2.48 -17.26 8.03
CA ALA A 48 -3.39 -16.65 7.08
C ALA A 48 -4.30 -15.60 7.73
N ILE A 49 -4.54 -14.50 7.01
CA ILE A 49 -5.62 -13.54 7.29
C ILE A 49 -6.56 -13.47 6.09
N ALA A 50 -7.87 -13.38 6.38
CA ALA A 50 -8.91 -13.19 5.38
C ALA A 50 -9.65 -11.87 5.63
N GLU A 51 -9.71 -11.03 4.60
CA GLU A 51 -10.31 -9.70 4.64
C GLU A 51 -11.35 -9.56 3.52
N GLU A 52 -12.31 -8.65 3.65
CA GLU A 52 -13.18 -8.32 2.51
C GLU A 52 -12.35 -7.73 1.38
N TYR A 53 -12.52 -8.26 0.17
CA TYR A 53 -11.87 -7.69 -1.00
C TYR A 53 -12.55 -6.38 -1.38
N VAL A 54 -11.82 -5.28 -1.24
CA VAL A 54 -12.29 -3.95 -1.64
C VAL A 54 -11.98 -3.71 -3.11
N GLU A 55 -13.01 -3.77 -3.95
CA GLU A 55 -12.91 -3.44 -5.37
C GLU A 55 -12.55 -1.96 -5.57
N GLY A 56 -11.73 -1.70 -6.58
CA GLY A 56 -11.41 -0.36 -7.04
C GLY A 56 -9.92 -0.13 -7.27
N ARG A 57 -9.55 1.15 -7.38
CA ARG A 57 -8.19 1.60 -7.69
C ARG A 57 -7.26 1.35 -6.51
N GLU A 58 -6.05 0.89 -6.79
CA GLU A 58 -4.99 0.72 -5.79
C GLU A 58 -4.11 1.97 -5.79
N LEU A 59 -4.10 2.67 -4.66
CA LEU A 59 -3.39 3.94 -4.49
C LEU A 59 -2.35 3.82 -3.38
N THR A 60 -1.18 4.41 -3.59
CA THR A 60 -0.16 4.57 -2.54
C THR A 60 -0.01 6.05 -2.20
N VAL A 61 0.29 6.35 -0.93
CA VAL A 61 0.46 7.72 -0.44
C VAL A 61 1.69 7.79 0.44
N SER A 62 2.70 8.50 -0.04
CA SER A 62 3.98 8.66 0.65
C SER A 62 3.93 9.81 1.64
N ILE A 63 4.41 9.58 2.86
CA ILE A 63 4.46 10.54 3.96
C ILE A 63 5.91 10.71 4.41
N LEU A 64 6.34 11.96 4.60
CA LEU A 64 7.66 12.34 5.07
C LEU A 64 7.54 13.33 6.22
N GLY A 65 8.18 13.04 7.36
CA GLY A 65 8.26 13.95 8.49
C GLY A 65 8.32 13.27 9.85
N ASN A 66 8.42 14.09 10.90
CA ASN A 66 8.23 13.65 12.29
C ASN A 66 6.98 14.35 12.85
N ARG A 67 7.13 15.60 13.30
CA ARG A 67 6.00 16.42 13.79
C ARG A 67 5.24 17.12 12.67
N ARG A 68 5.98 17.76 11.76
CA ARG A 68 5.42 18.36 10.53
C ARG A 68 5.52 17.33 9.43
N LEU A 69 4.36 16.98 8.86
CA LEU A 69 4.24 15.98 7.81
C LEU A 69 4.06 16.66 6.45
N THR A 70 4.89 16.24 5.51
CA THR A 70 4.67 16.37 4.07
C THR A 70 3.99 15.10 3.60
N VAL A 71 2.86 15.24 2.92
CA VAL A 71 2.18 14.13 2.26
C VAL A 71 2.30 14.41 0.77
N PHE A 72 2.82 13.44 0.03
CA PHE A 72 2.99 13.56 -1.41
C PHE A 72 1.70 13.17 -2.15
N PRO A 73 1.56 13.57 -3.43
CA PRO A 73 0.40 13.23 -4.24
C PRO A 73 0.13 11.70 -4.25
N PRO A 74 -1.14 11.27 -4.17
CA PRO A 74 -1.46 9.85 -4.32
C PRO A 74 -0.94 9.33 -5.66
N TRP A 75 -0.32 8.16 -5.60
CA TRP A 75 0.24 7.44 -6.73
C TRP A 75 -0.62 6.20 -6.99
N GLU A 76 -0.75 5.76 -8.23
CA GLU A 76 -1.69 4.71 -8.62
C GLU A 76 -1.00 3.60 -9.40
N LEU A 77 -1.28 2.36 -9.00
CA LEU A 77 -0.99 1.18 -9.80
C LEU A 77 -2.17 0.90 -10.74
N SER A 78 -1.90 0.82 -12.04
CA SER A 78 -2.90 0.61 -13.08
C SER A 78 -2.53 -0.54 -14.02
N PHE A 79 -3.54 -1.13 -14.66
CA PHE A 79 -3.36 -2.25 -15.59
C PHE A 79 -4.11 -1.96 -16.89
N ARG A 80 -3.40 -1.91 -18.02
CA ARG A 80 -4.02 -1.62 -19.33
C ARG A 80 -4.66 -2.84 -19.99
N ASN A 81 -4.07 -4.03 -19.78
CA ASN A 81 -4.44 -5.27 -20.46
C ASN A 81 -4.85 -6.38 -19.48
N LEU A 82 -5.41 -6.02 -18.32
CA LEU A 82 -5.86 -7.00 -17.33
C LEU A 82 -7.07 -7.80 -17.87
N PRO A 83 -7.01 -9.16 -17.88
CA PRO A 83 -8.17 -9.96 -18.24
C PRO A 83 -9.35 -9.66 -17.30
N LYS A 84 -10.57 -9.60 -17.84
CA LYS A 84 -11.80 -9.34 -17.05
C LYS A 84 -12.06 -10.40 -15.96
N SER A 85 -11.45 -11.57 -16.07
CA SER A 85 -11.51 -12.64 -15.07
C SER A 85 -10.57 -12.41 -13.87
N ASN A 86 -9.72 -11.39 -13.94
CA ASN A 86 -8.68 -11.12 -12.95
C ASN A 86 -9.00 -9.83 -12.20
N GLU A 87 -8.64 -9.83 -10.92
CA GLU A 87 -8.73 -8.66 -10.06
C GLU A 87 -7.49 -7.78 -10.20
N PRO A 88 -7.64 -6.44 -10.16
CA PRO A 88 -6.54 -5.48 -10.23
C PRO A 88 -5.80 -5.40 -8.89
N ILE A 89 -5.02 -6.43 -8.59
CA ILE A 89 -4.23 -6.55 -7.35
C ILE A 89 -2.74 -6.67 -7.69
N ALA A 90 -1.89 -6.06 -6.86
CA ALA A 90 -0.43 -6.22 -6.91
C ALA A 90 0.00 -7.63 -6.47
N THR A 91 -0.27 -8.67 -7.27
CA THR A 91 0.23 -10.04 -7.00
C THR A 91 1.77 -10.08 -6.98
N GLU A 92 2.34 -11.15 -6.43
CA GLU A 92 3.79 -11.40 -6.47
C GLU A 92 4.37 -11.24 -7.90
N LYS A 93 3.70 -11.83 -8.91
CA LYS A 93 4.13 -11.69 -10.31
C LYS A 93 4.02 -10.27 -10.85
N VAL A 94 3.04 -9.50 -10.39
CA VAL A 94 2.92 -8.08 -10.77
C VAL A 94 4.10 -7.29 -10.21
N LYS A 95 4.60 -7.62 -9.01
CA LYS A 95 5.74 -6.94 -8.42
C LYS A 95 7.09 -7.37 -9.03
N TRP A 96 7.28 -8.66 -9.29
CA TRP A 96 8.63 -9.21 -9.51
C TRP A 96 8.89 -9.79 -10.91
N ASP A 97 7.88 -9.91 -11.78
CA ASP A 97 8.04 -10.46 -13.13
C ASP A 97 7.79 -9.39 -14.21
N LEU A 98 8.88 -8.84 -14.75
CA LEU A 98 8.84 -7.81 -15.80
C LEU A 98 8.12 -8.26 -17.08
N ALA A 99 8.21 -9.54 -17.43
CA ALA A 99 7.51 -10.07 -18.60
C ALA A 99 5.99 -10.11 -18.35
N TYR A 100 5.59 -10.48 -17.13
CA TYR A 100 4.20 -10.44 -16.70
C TYR A 100 3.66 -9.01 -16.60
N GLN A 101 4.43 -8.07 -16.06
CA GLN A 101 4.10 -6.65 -16.05
C GLN A 101 3.85 -6.10 -17.45
N LYS A 102 4.77 -6.37 -18.39
CA LYS A 102 4.62 -5.96 -19.79
C LYS A 102 3.38 -6.58 -20.43
N LYS A 103 3.10 -7.85 -20.16
CA LYS A 103 1.91 -8.54 -20.65
C LYS A 103 0.62 -7.87 -20.16
N LEU A 104 0.54 -7.56 -18.87
CA LEU A 104 -0.63 -6.91 -18.27
C LEU A 104 -0.70 -5.40 -18.56
N GLY A 105 0.37 -4.81 -19.12
CA GLY A 105 0.49 -3.37 -19.29
C GLY A 105 0.39 -2.66 -17.95
N VAL A 106 1.15 -3.15 -16.95
CA VAL A 106 1.29 -2.52 -15.64
C VAL A 106 1.93 -1.15 -15.82
N ASP A 107 1.36 -0.15 -15.17
CA ASP A 107 1.86 1.22 -15.17
C ASP A 107 1.62 1.87 -13.81
N THR A 108 2.47 2.82 -13.44
CA THR A 108 2.43 3.53 -12.17
C THR A 108 2.58 5.03 -12.39
N GLY A 109 1.75 5.84 -11.74
CA GLY A 109 1.70 7.28 -12.01
C GLY A 109 0.91 8.10 -11.01
N PRO A 110 0.90 9.45 -11.14
CA PRO A 110 0.08 10.30 -10.29
C PRO A 110 -1.40 9.99 -10.52
N ALA A 111 -2.14 9.74 -9.43
CA ALA A 111 -3.54 9.37 -9.52
C ALA A 111 -4.40 10.55 -9.99
N ASP A 112 -5.20 10.35 -11.05
CA ASP A 112 -6.19 11.34 -11.47
C ASP A 112 -7.37 11.35 -10.48
N LEU A 113 -7.42 12.39 -9.66
CA LEU A 113 -8.32 12.53 -8.52
C LEU A 113 -8.75 13.99 -8.38
N SER A 114 -10.02 14.21 -8.02
CA SER A 114 -10.49 15.55 -7.67
C SER A 114 -9.72 16.13 -6.48
N SER A 115 -9.60 17.45 -6.40
CA SER A 115 -8.91 18.11 -5.29
C SER A 115 -9.51 17.78 -3.92
N GLU A 116 -10.82 17.52 -3.87
CA GLU A 116 -11.49 17.07 -2.63
C GLU A 116 -11.00 15.69 -2.20
N LEU A 117 -10.93 14.76 -3.15
CA LEU A 117 -10.49 13.39 -2.89
C LEU A 117 -9.02 13.34 -2.46
N GLN A 118 -8.16 14.10 -3.14
CA GLN A 118 -6.76 14.25 -2.76
C GLN A 118 -6.59 14.78 -1.33
N ARG A 119 -7.39 15.80 -0.94
CA ARG A 119 -7.38 16.33 0.45
C ARG A 119 -7.83 15.28 1.45
N ARG A 120 -8.88 14.53 1.14
CA ARG A 120 -9.40 13.48 2.05
C ARG A 120 -8.39 12.35 2.24
N ILE A 121 -7.78 11.88 1.16
CA ILE A 121 -6.72 10.86 1.18
C ILE A 121 -5.53 11.36 1.99
N SER A 122 -5.07 12.59 1.73
CA SER A 122 -3.98 13.20 2.49
C SER A 122 -4.29 13.33 3.98
N GLY A 123 -5.53 13.69 4.32
CA GLY A 123 -6.01 13.74 5.70
C GLY A 123 -6.00 12.37 6.39
N THR A 124 -6.47 11.33 5.69
CA THR A 124 -6.41 9.95 6.16
C THR A 124 -4.97 9.49 6.40
N ALA A 125 -4.07 9.70 5.44
CA ALA A 125 -2.65 9.36 5.56
C ALA A 125 -1.99 10.00 6.80
N ARG A 126 -2.26 11.30 7.06
CA ARG A 126 -1.75 11.98 8.28
C ARG A 126 -2.29 11.38 9.56
N ARG A 127 -3.57 11.01 9.60
CA ARG A 127 -4.19 10.40 10.79
C ARG A 127 -3.59 9.02 11.06
N LEU A 128 -3.47 8.18 10.02
CA LEU A 128 -2.82 6.87 10.14
C LEU A 128 -1.40 7.01 10.65
N TYR A 129 -0.59 7.85 10.01
CA TYR A 129 0.80 8.08 10.39
C TYR A 129 0.96 8.40 11.88
N ARG A 130 0.06 9.24 12.42
CA ARG A 130 0.05 9.60 13.85
C ARG A 130 -0.50 8.47 14.73
N ALA A 131 -1.55 7.80 14.32
CA ALA A 131 -2.16 6.70 15.08
C ALA A 131 -1.20 5.53 15.28
N PHE A 132 -0.38 5.24 14.28
CA PHE A 132 0.67 4.21 14.34
C PHE A 132 1.98 4.70 14.99
N GLY A 133 2.07 5.96 15.44
CA GLY A 133 3.27 6.49 16.08
C GLY A 133 4.51 6.51 15.18
N LEU A 134 4.32 6.66 13.87
CA LEU A 134 5.41 6.59 12.89
C LEU A 134 6.33 7.83 12.93
N SER A 135 7.55 7.67 12.41
CA SER A 135 8.55 8.73 12.31
C SER A 135 9.41 8.57 11.06
N GLY A 136 10.05 9.65 10.62
CA GLY A 136 10.87 9.67 9.39
C GLY A 136 10.01 9.69 8.13
N TYR A 137 9.60 8.52 7.65
CA TYR A 137 8.84 8.34 6.43
C TYR A 137 7.96 7.09 6.53
N ALA A 138 6.93 7.01 5.71
CA ALA A 138 6.05 5.84 5.59
C ALA A 138 5.27 5.91 4.27
N ARG A 139 4.64 4.80 3.88
CA ARG A 139 3.68 4.76 2.77
C ARG A 139 2.38 4.14 3.29
N ALA A 140 1.25 4.72 2.93
CA ALA A 140 -0.06 4.12 3.17
C ALA A 140 -0.63 3.64 1.84
N ASP A 141 -1.06 2.38 1.80
CA ASP A 141 -1.61 1.76 0.61
C ASP A 141 -3.12 1.62 0.80
N LEU A 142 -3.87 2.04 -0.22
CA LEU A 142 -5.28 2.36 -0.13
C LEU A 142 -6.05 1.72 -1.29
N ARG A 143 -7.31 1.42 -1.03
CA ARG A 143 -8.31 1.17 -2.09
C ARG A 143 -9.25 2.35 -2.22
N LEU A 144 -9.52 2.76 -3.45
CA LEU A 144 -10.54 3.73 -3.80
C LEU A 144 -11.65 3.05 -4.59
N THR A 145 -12.82 2.90 -3.98
CA THR A 145 -13.98 2.28 -4.63
C THR A 145 -14.57 3.16 -5.73
N PRO A 146 -15.36 2.60 -6.67
CA PRO A 146 -16.06 3.37 -7.69
C PRO A 146 -16.99 4.46 -7.13
N GLU A 147 -17.57 4.25 -5.95
CA GLU A 147 -18.39 5.25 -5.24
C GLU A 147 -17.54 6.34 -4.56
N GLY A 148 -16.22 6.29 -4.73
CA GLY A 148 -15.29 7.20 -4.11
C GLY A 148 -15.19 6.98 -2.60
N ARG A 149 -15.21 5.74 -2.10
CA ARG A 149 -14.86 5.44 -0.70
C ARG A 149 -13.39 5.04 -0.60
N VAL A 150 -12.71 5.48 0.46
CA VAL A 150 -11.28 5.20 0.68
C VAL A 150 -11.15 4.19 1.81
N TYR A 151 -10.49 3.07 1.52
CA TYR A 151 -10.14 2.03 2.48
C TYR A 151 -8.62 1.96 2.61
N VAL A 152 -8.14 1.65 3.81
CA VAL A 152 -6.72 1.46 4.09
C VAL A 152 -6.44 -0.03 4.02
N ILE A 153 -5.46 -0.43 3.22
CA ILE A 153 -5.04 -1.82 3.10
C ILE A 153 -3.90 -2.09 4.08
N GLU A 154 -2.87 -1.27 4.02
CA GLU A 154 -1.65 -1.44 4.81
C GLU A 154 -0.94 -0.09 5.03
N VAL A 155 -0.07 -0.06 6.03
CA VAL A 155 0.83 1.06 6.30
C VAL A 155 2.24 0.53 6.41
N ASN A 156 3.06 0.87 5.43
CA ASN A 156 4.45 0.47 5.32
C ASN A 156 5.32 1.48 6.07
N ALA A 157 5.96 1.05 7.16
CA ALA A 157 6.85 1.89 7.97
C ALA A 157 8.24 2.09 7.32
N THR A 158 8.64 1.17 6.44
CA THR A 158 9.90 1.20 5.69
C THR A 158 9.65 0.87 4.22
N PRO A 159 8.88 1.71 3.50
CA PRO A 159 8.62 1.47 2.08
C PRO A 159 9.90 1.56 1.26
N ASP A 160 9.88 0.96 0.07
CA ASP A 160 10.94 1.18 -0.93
C ASP A 160 10.98 2.66 -1.31
N ILE A 161 12.20 3.20 -1.34
CA ILE A 161 12.50 4.59 -1.66
C ILE A 161 13.47 4.69 -2.83
N SER A 162 13.69 3.61 -3.59
CA SER A 162 14.51 3.63 -4.80
C SER A 162 14.04 4.70 -5.78
N LEU A 163 14.95 5.23 -6.60
CA LEU A 163 14.72 6.40 -7.46
C LEU A 163 13.53 6.22 -8.41
N ASP A 164 13.30 4.98 -8.83
CA ASP A 164 12.29 4.52 -9.78
C ASP A 164 11.02 3.96 -9.11
N GLU A 165 10.91 4.07 -7.79
CA GLU A 165 9.76 3.57 -7.02
C GLU A 165 8.78 4.69 -6.63
N ASP A 166 7.53 4.29 -6.37
CA ASP A 166 6.38 5.18 -6.12
C ASP A 166 6.67 6.33 -5.15
N PHE A 167 7.46 6.08 -4.10
CA PHE A 167 7.81 7.11 -3.11
C PHE A 167 8.64 8.23 -3.75
N ALA A 168 9.75 7.88 -4.39
CA ALA A 168 10.65 8.84 -5.01
C ALA A 168 9.97 9.55 -6.19
N LEU A 169 9.20 8.81 -7.00
CA LEU A 169 8.46 9.35 -8.14
C LEU A 169 7.38 10.35 -7.70
N SER A 170 6.60 10.03 -6.67
CA SER A 170 5.58 10.93 -6.12
C SER A 170 6.22 12.18 -5.50
N ALA A 171 7.37 12.03 -4.81
CA ALA A 171 8.12 13.17 -4.29
C ALA A 171 8.66 14.08 -5.40
N ALA A 172 9.23 13.50 -6.46
CA ALA A 172 9.73 14.24 -7.62
C ALA A 172 8.60 14.97 -8.35
N HIS A 173 7.43 14.33 -8.51
CA HIS A 173 6.23 14.97 -9.07
C HIS A 173 5.78 16.20 -8.24
N ALA A 174 6.02 16.18 -6.93
CA ALA A 174 5.78 17.32 -6.04
C ALA A 174 6.94 18.34 -5.98
N GLY A 175 7.94 18.22 -6.86
CA GLY A 175 9.10 19.12 -6.93
C GLY A 175 10.19 18.84 -5.90
N MET A 176 10.26 17.61 -5.35
CA MET A 176 11.34 17.18 -4.46
C MET A 176 12.20 16.12 -5.13
N ASP A 177 13.35 16.55 -5.65
CA ASP A 177 14.33 15.64 -6.27
C ASP A 177 14.84 14.58 -5.30
N TYR A 178 15.25 13.44 -5.84
CA TYR A 178 15.64 12.26 -5.06
C TYR A 178 16.76 12.53 -4.04
N ALA A 179 17.82 13.26 -4.44
CA ALA A 179 18.89 13.62 -3.52
C ALA A 179 18.39 14.47 -2.34
N VAL A 180 17.43 15.36 -2.59
CA VAL A 180 16.79 16.19 -1.55
C VAL A 180 15.92 15.33 -0.65
N LEU A 181 15.17 14.38 -1.21
CA LEU A 181 14.36 13.42 -0.46
C LEU A 181 15.23 12.61 0.52
N VAL A 182 16.28 11.95 0.03
CA VAL A 182 17.19 11.15 0.86
C VAL A 182 17.83 12.03 1.95
N GLN A 183 18.31 13.22 1.58
CA GLN A 183 18.90 14.15 2.55
C GLN A 183 17.89 14.58 3.63
N ARG A 184 16.61 14.77 3.28
CA ARG A 184 15.55 15.07 4.26
C ARG A 184 15.29 13.90 5.20
N ILE A 185 15.25 12.66 4.70
CA ILE A 185 15.09 11.46 5.53
C ILE A 185 16.24 11.37 6.56
N LEU A 186 17.49 11.52 6.11
CA LEU A 186 18.66 11.52 7.00
C LEU A 186 18.59 12.62 8.08
N ASN A 187 18.15 13.82 7.69
CA ASN A 187 17.97 14.93 8.63
C ASN A 187 16.85 14.68 9.64
N LEU A 188 15.76 14.02 9.24
CA LEU A 188 14.68 13.62 10.14
C LEU A 188 15.16 12.58 11.15
N ALA A 189 15.92 11.58 10.71
CA ALA A 189 16.50 10.57 11.58
C ALA A 189 17.47 11.19 12.61
N ARG A 190 18.37 12.08 12.17
CA ARG A 190 19.31 12.77 13.07
C ARG A 190 18.63 13.62 14.14
N ARG A 191 17.47 14.21 13.82
CA ARG A 191 16.68 15.05 14.74
C ARG A 191 15.64 14.27 15.53
N TYR A 192 15.46 12.98 15.23
CA TYR A 192 14.47 12.17 15.91
C TYR A 192 14.86 12.00 17.38
N GLN A 193 13.88 12.24 18.24
CA GLN A 193 14.03 12.13 19.69
C GLN A 193 12.87 11.25 20.15
N PRO A 194 13.11 9.95 20.38
CA PRO A 194 12.05 9.04 20.78
C PRO A 194 11.53 9.43 22.16
N ASP A 195 10.23 9.26 22.38
CA ASP A 195 9.58 9.79 23.59
C ASP A 195 10.14 9.15 24.89
N TRP A 196 10.60 7.89 24.83
CA TRP A 196 11.27 7.25 25.96
C TRP A 196 12.62 7.87 26.35
N LYS A 197 13.33 8.52 25.41
CA LYS A 197 14.55 9.29 25.74
C LYS A 197 14.24 10.62 26.42
N ARG A 198 13.04 11.18 26.21
CA ARG A 198 12.60 12.41 26.89
C ARG A 198 12.07 12.15 28.29
N ALA A 199 11.50 10.97 28.54
CA ALA A 199 10.99 10.61 29.86
C ALA A 199 12.10 10.39 30.90
N ASN A 200 13.35 10.19 30.45
CA ASN A 200 14.53 9.91 31.27
C ASN A 200 15.57 11.05 31.26
N ALA A 201 15.22 12.23 30.76
CA ALA A 201 16.07 13.42 30.68
C ALA A 201 15.43 14.59 31.44
#